data_AF-A0A3D0ESI7-F1
#
_entry.id   AF-A0A3D0ESI7-F1
#
_cell.length_a   1.000
_cell.length_b   1.000
_cell.length_c   1.000
_cell.angle_alpha   90.00
_cell.angle_beta   90.00
_cell.angle_gamma   90.00
#
_symmetry.space_group_name_H-M   'P 1'
#
loop_
_entity.id
_entity.type
_entity.pdbx_description
1 polymer ?
#
loop_
_entity_poly.entity_id
_entity_poly.type
_entity_poly.pdbx_seq_one_letter_code
_entity_poly.pdbx_strand_id
1 'polypeptide(L)'
;MYTVSLTSLLLAVLVIGGVYFYLGQRWGARQWLASVKLHSLPRYYGFWAGMVAAVPALLLLVSLSLADDFLFKSMLKDFYPDDVINGDGVARAIAFTQVMNFVEGIYFGVPESWVREAGDAWVGWQRVADRVIAVIT
;
A
#
# COMPACT_ATOMS: atom_id res chain seq x y z
N MET A 1 1.29 -21.02 1.61
CA MET A 1 1.80 -19.84 0.87
C MET A 1 1.48 -18.65 1.76
N TYR A 2 2.47 -18.03 2.39
CA TYR A 2 2.23 -16.94 3.36
C TYR A 2 1.84 -15.68 2.58
N THR A 3 0.62 -15.21 2.75
CA THR A 3 0.21 -13.89 2.24
C THR A 3 0.87 -12.84 3.12
N VAL A 4 1.73 -12.01 2.53
CA VAL A 4 2.33 -10.89 3.24
C VAL A 4 1.26 -9.81 3.36
N SER A 5 0.70 -9.63 4.57
CA SER A 5 -0.32 -8.62 4.83
C SER A 5 0.30 -7.23 4.90
N LEU A 6 -0.43 -6.19 4.48
CA LEU A 6 -0.07 -4.78 4.69
C LEU A 6 0.35 -4.51 6.15
N THR A 7 -0.33 -5.15 7.11
CA THR A 7 0.00 -5.05 8.54
C THR A 7 1.38 -5.61 8.86
N SER A 8 1.77 -6.72 8.22
CA SER A 8 3.08 -7.34 8.38
C SER A 8 4.19 -6.47 7.78
N LEU A 9 3.93 -5.82 6.64
CA LEU A 9 4.87 -4.88 6.01
C LEU A 9 5.07 -3.62 6.86
N LEU A 10 3.97 -3.05 7.34
CA LEU A 10 4.02 -1.89 8.23
C LEU A 10 4.83 -2.22 9.50
N LEU A 11 4.61 -3.41 10.08
CA LEU A 11 5.38 -3.88 11.23
C LEU A 11 6.87 -4.05 10.89
N ALA A 12 7.21 -4.61 9.73
CA ALA A 12 8.60 -4.74 9.28
C ALA A 12 9.29 -3.38 9.15
N VAL A 13 8.65 -2.40 8.53
CA VAL A 13 9.19 -1.03 8.39
C VAL A 13 9.40 -0.39 9.76
N LEU A 14 8.46 -0.55 10.70
CA LEU A 14 8.59 -0.04 12.07
C LEU A 14 9.73 -0.72 12.83
N VAL A 15 9.91 -2.03 12.67
CA VAL A 15 11.02 -2.79 13.29
C VAL A 15 12.35 -2.28 12.74
N ILE A 16 12.50 -2.13 11.42
CA ILE A 16 13.71 -1.60 10.81
C ILE A 16 13.99 -0.17 11.31
N GLY A 17 12.99 0.70 11.30
CA GLY A 17 13.10 2.06 11.84
C GLY A 17 13.53 2.08 13.31
N GLY A 18 12.95 1.20 14.13
CA GLY A 18 13.30 1.03 15.55
C GLY A 18 14.74 0.54 15.77
N VAL A 19 15.22 -0.39 14.93
CA VAL A 19 16.61 -0.86 14.95
C VAL A 19 17.58 0.28 14.62
N TYR A 20 17.32 1.03 13.55
CA TYR A 20 18.15 2.17 13.17
C TYR A 20 18.13 3.29 14.23
N PHE A 21 16.97 3.52 14.85
CA PHE A 21 16.85 4.43 15.98
C PHE A 21 17.75 4.02 17.14
N TYR A 22 17.69 2.74 17.53
CA TYR A 22 18.50 2.20 18.62
C TYR A 22 20.01 2.28 18.33
N LEU A 23 20.41 1.93 17.11
CA LEU A 23 21.82 2.00 16.68
C LEU A 23 22.33 3.45 16.66
N GLY A 24 21.56 4.38 16.10
CA GLY A 24 21.91 5.81 16.07
C GLY A 24 22.02 6.41 17.46
N GLN A 25 21.11 6.04 18.38
CA GLN A 25 21.15 6.45 19.78
C GLN A 25 22.43 5.96 20.48
N ARG A 26 22.78 4.67 20.30
CA ARG A 26 24.00 4.09 20.89
C ARG A 26 25.26 4.73 20.33
N TRP A 27 25.29 5.01 19.03
CA TRP A 27 26.42 5.67 18.39
C TRP A 27 26.62 7.09 18.96
N GLY A 28 25.57 7.90 19.03
CA GLY A 28 25.64 9.24 19.61
C GLY A 28 26.07 9.23 21.08
N ALA A 29 25.57 8.29 21.88
CA ALA A 29 25.95 8.16 23.29
C ALA A 29 27.43 7.77 23.47
N ARG A 30 27.95 6.88 22.63
CA ARG A 30 29.39 6.51 22.64
C ARG A 30 30.28 7.69 22.30
N GLN A 31 29.91 8.49 21.30
CA GLN A 31 30.67 9.68 20.91
C GLN A 31 30.67 10.76 22.01
N TRP A 32 29.54 10.91 22.70
CA TRP A 32 29.44 11.81 23.87
C TRP A 32 30.37 11.37 25.01
N LEU A 33 30.38 10.08 25.34
CA LEU A 33 31.29 9.52 26.36
C LEU A 33 32.76 9.65 25.96
N ALA A 34 33.07 9.58 24.66
CA ALA A 34 34.41 9.81 24.11
C ALA A 34 34.82 11.30 24.06
N SER A 35 34.02 12.22 24.62
CA SER A 35 34.27 13.67 24.61
C SER A 35 34.45 14.26 23.20
N VAL A 36 33.90 13.60 22.18
CA VAL A 36 33.86 14.14 20.81
C VAL A 36 32.82 15.25 20.77
N LYS A 37 33.18 16.40 20.20
CA LYS A 37 32.27 17.55 20.07
C LYS A 37 31.16 17.22 19.07
N LEU A 38 29.98 16.85 19.56
CA LEU A 38 28.78 16.61 18.77
C LEU A 38 28.05 17.92 18.50
N HIS A 39 27.45 18.04 17.31
CA HIS A 39 26.65 19.21 16.91
C HIS A 39 25.20 19.15 17.46
N SER A 40 24.76 18.00 17.94
CA SER A 40 23.43 17.80 18.52
C SER A 40 23.48 16.83 19.69
N LEU A 41 22.43 16.80 20.52
CA LEU A 41 22.33 15.82 21.60
C LEU A 41 22.31 14.40 21.01
N PRO A 42 22.90 13.39 21.69
CA PRO A 42 22.90 12.00 21.27
C PRO A 42 21.54 11.45 20.83
N ARG A 43 20.46 11.98 21.41
CA ARG A 43 19.08 11.58 21.09
C ARG A 43 18.63 11.92 19.67
N TYR A 44 19.15 12.99 19.09
CA TYR A 44 18.76 13.41 17.73
C TYR A 44 19.34 12.49 16.65
N TYR A 45 20.48 11.86 16.89
CA TYR A 45 21.09 10.92 15.94
C TYR A 45 20.26 9.65 15.78
N GLY A 46 19.71 9.11 16.88
CA GLY A 46 18.76 7.99 16.82
C GLY A 46 17.48 8.37 16.08
N PHE A 47 16.87 9.49 16.45
CA PHE A 47 15.64 9.95 15.80
C PHE A 47 15.81 10.17 14.29
N TRP A 48 16.90 10.82 13.88
CA TRP A 48 17.18 11.06 12.47
C TRP A 48 17.45 9.76 11.69
N ALA A 49 18.24 8.84 12.25
CA ALA A 49 18.51 7.54 11.64
C ALA A 49 17.23 6.70 11.47
N GLY A 50 16.37 6.67 12.49
CA GLY A 50 15.08 5.99 12.41
C GLY A 50 14.14 6.62 11.38
N MET A 51 14.07 7.96 11.32
CA MET A 51 13.27 8.67 10.32
C MET A 51 13.74 8.41 8.89
N VAL A 52 15.03 8.49 8.63
CA VAL A 52 15.58 8.26 7.27
C VAL A 52 15.35 6.82 6.82
N ALA A 53 15.34 5.86 7.73
CA ALA A 53 15.01 4.46 7.41
C ALA A 53 13.50 4.24 7.20
N ALA A 54 12.64 4.80 8.06
CA ALA A 54 11.21 4.48 8.06
C ALA A 54 10.38 5.39 7.14
N VAL A 55 10.64 6.70 7.10
CA VAL A 55 9.78 7.67 6.41
C VAL A 55 9.73 7.43 4.90
N PRO A 56 10.84 7.24 4.17
CA PRO A 56 10.77 6.97 2.74
C PRO A 56 10.01 5.67 2.41
N ALA A 57 10.22 4.63 3.21
CA ALA A 57 9.53 3.35 3.05
C ALA A 57 8.02 3.46 3.32
N LEU A 58 7.62 4.18 4.39
CA LEU A 58 6.21 4.43 4.68
C LEU A 58 5.54 5.26 3.60
N LEU A 59 6.22 6.29 3.08
CA LEU A 59 5.70 7.10 1.97
C LEU A 59 5.46 6.25 0.73
N LEU A 60 6.43 5.40 0.36
CA LEU A 60 6.29 4.50 -0.77
C LEU A 60 5.12 3.51 -0.57
N LEU A 61 5.02 2.91 0.61
CA LEU A 61 3.96 1.96 0.94
C LEU A 61 2.56 2.61 0.81
N VAL A 62 2.41 3.82 1.34
CA VAL A 62 1.14 4.58 1.25
C VAL A 62 0.85 5.00 -0.19
N SER A 63 1.85 5.49 -0.92
CA SER A 63 1.68 5.88 -2.32
C SER A 63 1.24 4.72 -3.20
N LEU A 64 1.84 3.54 -3.04
CA LEU A 64 1.45 2.34 -3.78
C LEU A 64 0.03 1.88 -3.40
N SER A 65 -0.28 1.84 -2.10
CA SER A 65 -1.61 1.43 -1.62
C SER A 65 -2.74 2.34 -2.13
N LEU A 66 -2.48 3.65 -2.24
CA LEU A 66 -3.47 4.60 -2.77
C LEU A 66 -3.54 4.57 -4.30
N ALA A 67 -2.43 4.26 -4.98
CA ALA A 67 -2.37 4.21 -6.43
C ALA A 67 -3.23 3.06 -6.98
N ASP A 68 -3.23 1.89 -6.34
CA ASP A 68 -4.00 0.72 -6.76
C ASP A 68 -5.49 1.04 -6.87
N ASP A 69 -6.04 1.69 -5.85
CA ASP A 69 -7.46 2.05 -5.78
C ASP A 69 -7.89 3.00 -6.90
N PHE A 70 -7.03 3.97 -7.25
CA PHE A 70 -7.29 4.92 -8.32
C PHE A 70 -7.09 4.30 -9.71
N LEU A 71 -6.00 3.55 -9.89
CA LEU A 71 -5.66 2.90 -11.15
C LEU A 71 -6.69 1.84 -11.52
N PHE A 72 -7.06 0.96 -10.59
CA PHE A 72 -8.00 -0.12 -10.88
C PHE A 72 -9.39 0.45 -11.20
N LYS A 73 -9.86 1.46 -10.48
CA LYS A 73 -11.11 2.17 -10.82
C LYS A 73 -11.07 2.83 -12.19
N SER A 74 -9.90 3.31 -12.62
CA SER A 74 -9.74 3.87 -13.97
C SER A 74 -9.75 2.79 -15.04
N MET A 75 -9.00 1.70 -14.84
CA MET A 75 -8.93 0.56 -15.77
C MET A 75 -10.26 -0.19 -15.88
N LEU A 76 -11.07 -0.20 -14.82
CA LEU A 76 -12.36 -0.85 -14.82
C LEU A 76 -13.36 -0.20 -15.79
N LYS A 77 -13.17 1.08 -16.11
CA LYS A 77 -14.03 1.80 -17.06
C LYS A 77 -14.02 1.20 -18.45
N ASP A 78 -12.93 0.53 -18.83
CA ASP A 78 -12.79 -0.12 -20.15
C ASP A 78 -13.71 -1.35 -20.28
N PHE A 79 -14.21 -1.88 -19.16
CA PHE A 79 -15.15 -3.00 -19.13
C PHE A 79 -16.61 -2.56 -19.02
N TYR A 80 -16.86 -1.27 -18.77
CA TYR A 80 -18.23 -0.80 -18.61
C TYR A 80 -18.94 -0.75 -19.96
N PRO A 81 -20.22 -1.15 -20.02
CA PRO A 81 -20.99 -1.04 -21.25
C PRO A 81 -21.28 0.44 -21.57
N ASP A 82 -21.53 0.74 -22.85
CA ASP A 82 -21.64 2.12 -23.37
C ASP A 82 -22.72 2.96 -22.67
N ASP A 83 -23.78 2.32 -22.17
CA ASP A 83 -24.86 2.92 -21.40
C ASP A 83 -24.39 3.42 -20.02
N VAL A 84 -23.45 2.72 -19.38
CA VAL A 84 -22.84 3.10 -18.10
C VAL A 84 -21.75 4.16 -18.30
N ILE A 85 -20.97 4.07 -19.38
CA ILE A 85 -19.92 5.05 -19.70
C ILE A 85 -20.54 6.44 -19.97
N ASN A 86 -21.62 6.47 -20.76
CA ASN A 86 -22.35 7.68 -21.11
C ASN A 86 -23.37 8.12 -20.04
N GLY A 87 -23.59 7.28 -19.03
CA GLY A 87 -24.49 7.54 -17.90
C GLY A 87 -23.94 8.56 -16.90
N ASP A 88 -24.73 8.84 -15.86
CA ASP A 88 -24.35 9.78 -14.80
C ASP A 88 -23.32 9.18 -13.80
N GLY A 89 -22.96 9.97 -12.78
CA GLY A 89 -22.07 9.49 -11.72
C GLY A 89 -22.64 8.32 -10.90
N VAL A 90 -23.96 8.21 -10.78
CA VAL A 90 -24.66 7.17 -10.03
C VAL A 90 -24.61 5.84 -10.80
N ALA A 91 -24.84 5.83 -12.11
CA ALA A 91 -24.73 4.64 -12.96
C ALA A 91 -23.35 3.99 -12.85
N ARG A 92 -22.28 4.79 -12.88
CA ARG A 92 -20.90 4.31 -12.70
C ARG A 92 -20.61 3.78 -11.30
N ALA A 93 -21.19 4.41 -10.27
CA ALA A 93 -21.05 3.93 -8.88
C ALA A 93 -21.78 2.60 -8.68
N ILE A 94 -22.95 2.42 -9.29
CA ILE A 94 -23.69 1.15 -9.28
C ILE A 94 -22.89 0.08 -10.00
N ALA A 95 -22.37 0.36 -11.20
CA ALA A 95 -21.54 -0.58 -11.96
C ALA A 95 -20.29 -1.02 -11.18
N PHE A 96 -19.58 -0.06 -10.57
CA PHE A 96 -18.45 -0.37 -9.68
C PHE A 96 -18.87 -1.29 -8.52
N THR A 97 -20.01 -1.00 -7.89
CA THR A 97 -20.54 -1.80 -6.78
C THR A 97 -20.89 -3.22 -7.23
N GLN A 98 -21.45 -3.39 -8.43
CA GLN A 98 -21.74 -4.73 -8.97
C GLN A 98 -20.46 -5.56 -9.18
N VAL A 99 -19.40 -4.94 -9.70
CA VAL A 99 -18.11 -5.61 -9.84
C VAL A 99 -17.53 -5.96 -8.47
N MET A 100 -17.54 -5.03 -7.51
CA MET A 100 -17.03 -5.31 -6.16
C MET A 100 -17.81 -6.40 -5.45
N ASN A 101 -19.14 -6.39 -5.58
CA ASN A 101 -20.00 -7.46 -5.08
C ASN A 101 -19.64 -8.81 -5.69
N PHE A 102 -19.32 -8.87 -6.99
CA PHE A 102 -18.84 -10.09 -7.63
C PHE A 102 -17.49 -10.55 -7.05
N VAL A 103 -16.52 -9.63 -6.92
CA VAL A 103 -15.20 -9.90 -6.33
C VAL A 103 -15.31 -10.42 -4.89
N GLU A 104 -16.24 -9.87 -4.10
CA GLU A 104 -16.51 -10.29 -2.72
C GLU A 104 -17.35 -11.57 -2.63
N GLY A 105 -17.86 -12.09 -3.76
CA GLY A 105 -18.73 -13.27 -3.79
C GLY A 105 -20.17 -13.00 -3.35
N ILE A 106 -20.59 -11.74 -3.31
CA ILE A 106 -21.91 -11.26 -2.89
C ILE A 106 -22.79 -11.04 -4.13
N TYR A 107 -23.23 -12.12 -4.78
CA TYR A 107 -24.15 -12.02 -5.92
C TYR A 107 -25.23 -13.09 -5.90
N PHE A 108 -26.40 -12.74 -6.46
CA PHE A 108 -27.52 -13.65 -6.59
C PHE A 108 -27.73 -13.97 -8.08
N GLY A 109 -27.93 -15.25 -8.39
CA GLY A 109 -28.13 -15.70 -9.77
C GLY A 109 -26.84 -15.69 -10.59
N VAL A 110 -26.97 -15.46 -11.90
CA VAL A 110 -25.85 -15.45 -12.84
C VAL A 110 -25.49 -13.99 -13.14
N PRO A 111 -24.30 -13.50 -12.71
CA PRO A 111 -23.84 -12.15 -13.02
C PRO A 111 -23.72 -11.93 -14.53
N GLU A 112 -23.96 -10.70 -14.95
CA GLU A 112 -23.75 -10.25 -16.33
C GLU A 112 -22.32 -10.54 -16.79
N SER A 113 -22.14 -10.76 -18.09
CA SER A 113 -20.84 -11.18 -18.65
C SER A 113 -19.74 -10.15 -18.39
N TRP A 114 -20.04 -8.86 -18.61
CA TRP A 114 -19.07 -7.78 -18.39
C TRP A 114 -18.67 -7.63 -16.91
N VAL A 115 -19.60 -7.87 -15.96
CA VAL A 115 -19.31 -7.84 -14.51
C VAL A 115 -18.31 -8.94 -14.15
N ARG A 116 -18.48 -10.12 -14.75
CA ARG A 116 -17.60 -11.27 -14.52
C ARG A 116 -16.20 -11.03 -15.07
N GLU A 117 -16.11 -10.54 -16.30
CA GLU A 117 -14.83 -10.18 -16.94
C GLU A 117 -14.10 -9.09 -16.17
N ALA A 118 -14.82 -8.04 -15.76
CA ALA A 118 -14.30 -6.95 -14.95
C ALA A 118 -13.81 -7.42 -13.57
N GLY A 119 -14.57 -8.31 -12.92
CA GLY A 119 -14.21 -8.87 -11.62
C GLY A 119 -13.01 -9.82 -11.67
N ASP A 120 -12.94 -10.68 -12.69
CA ASP A 120 -11.78 -11.56 -12.91
C ASP A 120 -10.51 -10.74 -13.21
N ALA A 121 -10.64 -9.66 -13.99
CA ALA A 121 -9.56 -8.71 -14.23
C ALA A 121 -9.10 -8.02 -12.93
N TRP A 122 -10.05 -7.57 -12.10
CA TRP A 122 -9.77 -6.95 -10.81
C TRP A 122 -8.97 -7.87 -9.89
N VAL A 123 -9.41 -9.13 -9.74
CA VAL A 123 -8.68 -10.14 -8.94
C VAL A 123 -7.29 -10.41 -9.52
N GLY A 124 -7.17 -10.41 -10.85
CA GLY A 124 -5.90 -10.51 -11.55
C GLY A 124 -4.95 -9.35 -11.19
N TRP A 125 -5.42 -8.11 -11.23
CA TRP A 125 -4.64 -6.92 -10.90
C TRP A 125 -4.23 -6.88 -9.43
N GLN A 126 -5.14 -7.20 -8.51
CA GLN A 126 -4.82 -7.32 -7.09
C GLN A 126 -3.70 -8.33 -6.84
N ARG A 127 -3.76 -9.50 -7.50
CA ARG A 127 -2.70 -10.52 -7.37
C ARG A 127 -1.35 -10.03 -7.90
N VAL A 128 -1.33 -9.18 -8.93
CA VAL A 128 -0.10 -8.58 -9.45
C VAL A 128 0.42 -7.52 -8.49
N ALA A 129 -0.45 -6.63 -7.99
CA ALA A 129 -0.09 -5.61 -7.01
C ALA A 129 0.49 -6.22 -5.73
N ASP A 130 -0.15 -7.26 -5.19
CA ASP A 130 0.35 -8.01 -4.02
C ASP A 130 1.77 -8.55 -4.24
N ARG A 131 2.07 -9.03 -5.46
CA ARG A 131 3.41 -9.52 -5.81
C ARG A 131 4.43 -8.39 -5.93
N VAL A 132 4.05 -7.27 -6.54
CA VAL A 132 4.92 -6.10 -6.70
C VAL A 132 5.28 -5.54 -5.33
N ILE A 133 4.28 -5.37 -4.46
CA ILE A 133 4.47 -4.92 -3.08
C ILE A 133 5.39 -5.90 -2.34
N ALA A 134 5.18 -7.21 -2.47
CA ALA A 134 6.03 -8.22 -1.82
C ALA A 134 7.49 -8.28 -2.33
N VAL A 135 7.78 -7.78 -3.54
CA VAL A 135 9.14 -7.75 -4.10
C VAL A 135 9.88 -6.47 -3.73
N ILE A 136 9.16 -5.35 -3.65
CA ILE A 136 9.75 -4.02 -3.37
C ILE A 136 10.05 -3.83 -1.89
N THR A 137 9.30 -4.51 -1.01
CA THR A 137 9.36 -4.32 0.45
C THR A 137 10.07 -5.48 1.13
#